data_AF-A0A164P077-F1
#
_entry.id   AF-A0A164P077-F1
#
_cell.length_a   1.000
_cell.length_b   1.000
_cell.length_c   1.000
_cell.angle_alpha   90.00
_cell.angle_beta   90.00
_cell.angle_gamma   90.00
#
_symmetry.space_group_name_H-M   'P 1'
#
loop_
_entity.id
_entity.type
_entity.pdbx_description
1 polymer ?
#
loop_
_entity_poly.entity_id
_entity_poly.type
_entity_poly.pdbx_seq_one_letter_code
_entity_poly.pdbx_strand_id
1 'polypeptide(L)'
;VTTLSNLLFVCNQATNYFALLLGLFLTIEGSSVRVITCLNKLGLSVSARTVDRLRTQLSDDAIEQARKLAQGSEPWMSVIDNLNIFVRKDQQRLGNENTMLNITNCALIKFPSSFRWEMFDVPKMLSLRGLRKHFDLSLLHLNSMEQQFLKDGFIAIIAQRLLEHCPGNQFWPGRLTTRQKCLDHLPKVRPLEPIKTETFPMGVFDVDEGSKRGVIDVLTEIQVRSGLEKAEMASRVRVVAGDLLTIMNLRRARNLRSDDVSIFERLSYIAEISQPFHTGMNAVTGILQTHFGDSNLNAASLSSHKELLNRKWDPKKANYSDAKALVGHSLIARLIDCLMCIYAAWGIDGDETQREEGDHVFAQSGLFMRDTLLFEMYDHGVRNGDPGLLWAVIKPWLYSFRGAKQQNYSRECLELLVRWETELTVEMREVLERAWFYNRVGLPGRFIAIDMYLEHLNYWIKVSTILTCLR
;
A
#
# COMPACT_ATOMS: atom_id res chain seq x y z
N VAL A 1 -17.28 -31.31 -18.81
CA VAL A 1 -16.16 -31.58 -17.85
C VAL A 1 -16.69 -31.78 -16.44
N THR A 2 -17.46 -30.84 -15.87
CA THR A 2 -18.00 -30.94 -14.50
C THR A 2 -18.82 -32.20 -14.22
N THR A 3 -19.80 -32.54 -15.07
CA THR A 3 -20.64 -33.74 -14.90
C THR A 3 -19.83 -35.03 -14.94
N LEU A 4 -18.86 -35.13 -15.87
CA LEU A 4 -17.93 -36.25 -15.97
C LEU A 4 -17.05 -36.38 -14.73
N SER A 5 -16.51 -35.26 -14.21
CA SER A 5 -15.70 -35.29 -12.99
C SER A 5 -16.49 -35.73 -11.76
N ASN A 6 -17.77 -35.33 -11.66
CA ASN A 6 -18.65 -35.77 -10.57
C ASN A 6 -18.97 -37.25 -10.67
N LEU A 7 -19.30 -37.74 -11.88
CA LEU A 7 -19.54 -39.17 -12.11
C LEU A 7 -18.29 -40.01 -11.79
N LEU A 8 -17.11 -39.55 -12.21
CA LEU A 8 -15.85 -40.21 -11.89
C LEU A 8 -15.55 -40.22 -10.39
N PHE A 9 -15.88 -39.15 -9.66
CA PHE A 9 -15.70 -39.09 -8.21
C PHE A 9 -16.64 -40.05 -7.47
N VAL A 10 -17.90 -40.16 -7.91
CA VAL A 10 -18.88 -41.12 -7.36
C VAL A 10 -18.43 -42.56 -7.61
N CYS A 11 -17.87 -42.84 -8.78
CA CYS A 11 -17.34 -44.17 -9.12
C CYS A 11 -16.00 -44.48 -8.43
N ASN A 12 -15.15 -43.46 -8.22
CA ASN A 12 -13.85 -43.58 -7.58
C ASN A 12 -13.52 -42.29 -6.81
N GLN A 13 -13.56 -42.36 -5.48
CA GLN A 13 -13.28 -41.22 -4.60
C GLN A 13 -11.83 -40.75 -4.63
N ALA A 14 -10.91 -41.48 -5.30
CA ALA A 14 -9.58 -40.99 -5.60
C ALA A 14 -9.57 -39.94 -6.73
N THR A 15 -10.58 -39.93 -7.60
CA THR A 15 -10.73 -38.95 -8.70
C THR A 15 -11.46 -37.71 -8.19
N ASN A 16 -10.89 -37.04 -7.20
CA ASN A 16 -11.57 -36.01 -6.40
C ASN A 16 -11.11 -34.57 -6.67
N TYR A 17 -10.32 -34.33 -7.71
CA TYR A 17 -9.74 -33.00 -7.98
C TYR A 17 -10.80 -31.89 -8.02
N PHE A 18 -11.88 -32.07 -8.79
CA PHE A 18 -12.97 -31.10 -8.83
C PHE A 18 -13.70 -30.96 -7.49
N ALA A 19 -14.00 -32.07 -6.81
CA ALA A 19 -14.69 -32.07 -5.52
C ALA A 19 -13.86 -31.43 -4.40
N LEU A 20 -12.52 -31.55 -4.48
CA LEU A 20 -11.57 -30.86 -3.61
C LEU A 20 -11.59 -29.35 -3.86
N LEU A 21 -11.47 -28.93 -5.13
CA LEU A 21 -11.50 -27.51 -5.49
C LEU A 21 -12.84 -26.86 -5.13
N LEU A 22 -13.96 -27.55 -5.37
CA LEU A 22 -15.28 -27.04 -5.00
C LEU A 22 -15.43 -26.94 -3.48
N GLY A 23 -15.02 -27.97 -2.73
CA GLY A 23 -15.04 -27.94 -1.27
C GLY A 23 -14.16 -26.82 -0.68
N LEU A 24 -12.99 -26.60 -1.25
CA LEU A 24 -12.08 -25.51 -0.89
C LEU A 24 -12.71 -24.14 -1.18
N PHE A 25 -13.23 -23.94 -2.40
CA PHE A 25 -13.94 -22.72 -2.79
C PHE A 25 -15.10 -22.41 -1.83
N LEU A 26 -15.97 -23.38 -1.58
CA LEU A 26 -17.10 -23.22 -0.66
C LEU A 26 -16.65 -22.84 0.74
N THR A 27 -15.54 -23.41 1.23
CA THR A 27 -15.00 -23.10 2.55
C THR A 27 -14.44 -21.68 2.61
N ILE A 28 -13.73 -21.24 1.56
CA ILE A 28 -13.17 -19.88 1.45
C ILE A 28 -14.29 -18.83 1.38
N GLU A 29 -15.35 -19.11 0.62
CA GLU A 29 -16.55 -18.26 0.51
C GLU A 29 -17.45 -18.31 1.75
N GLY A 30 -17.08 -19.08 2.78
CA GLY A 30 -17.78 -19.10 4.06
C GLY A 30 -19.01 -20.01 4.12
N SER A 31 -19.14 -20.99 3.23
CA SER A 31 -20.22 -21.98 3.28
C SER A 31 -20.23 -22.77 4.58
N SER A 32 -21.42 -23.19 5.03
CA SER A 32 -21.55 -23.96 6.27
C SER A 32 -20.99 -25.37 6.15
N VAL A 33 -20.44 -25.90 7.25
CA VAL A 33 -20.06 -27.31 7.32
C VAL A 33 -21.25 -28.19 6.94
N ARG A 34 -22.48 -27.80 7.31
CA ARG A 34 -23.73 -28.47 6.90
C ARG A 34 -23.92 -28.47 5.38
N VAL A 35 -23.68 -27.34 4.71
CA VAL A 35 -23.74 -27.24 3.23
C VAL A 35 -22.68 -28.14 2.61
N ILE A 36 -21.44 -28.10 3.09
CA ILE A 36 -20.34 -28.94 2.60
C ILE A 36 -20.67 -30.43 2.81
N THR A 37 -21.22 -30.81 3.97
CA THR A 37 -21.66 -32.18 4.25
C THR A 37 -22.80 -32.62 3.32
N CYS A 38 -23.76 -31.74 3.03
CA CYS A 38 -24.83 -32.04 2.07
C CYS A 38 -24.25 -32.30 0.67
N LEU A 39 -23.41 -31.38 0.18
CA LEU A 39 -22.76 -31.51 -1.13
C LEU A 39 -21.80 -32.70 -1.19
N ASN A 40 -21.18 -33.07 -0.08
CA ASN A 40 -20.38 -34.28 0.03
C ASN A 40 -21.22 -35.54 -0.12
N LYS A 41 -22.39 -35.61 0.52
CA LYS A 41 -23.34 -36.71 0.34
C LYS A 41 -23.90 -36.79 -1.09
N LEU A 42 -23.99 -35.66 -1.78
CA LEU A 42 -24.38 -35.57 -3.19
C LEU A 42 -23.24 -35.87 -4.18
N GLY A 43 -22.01 -36.12 -3.69
CA GLY A 43 -20.85 -36.38 -4.55
C GLY A 43 -20.29 -35.14 -5.27
N LEU A 44 -20.64 -33.93 -4.83
CA LEU A 44 -20.18 -32.67 -5.42
C LEU A 44 -18.95 -32.11 -4.72
N SER A 45 -18.76 -32.42 -3.43
CA SER A 45 -17.65 -31.95 -2.60
C SER A 45 -16.99 -33.11 -1.86
N VAL A 46 -15.74 -32.94 -1.46
CA VAL A 46 -15.15 -33.78 -0.41
C VAL A 46 -15.69 -33.38 0.97
N SER A 47 -15.37 -34.20 1.98
CA SER A 47 -15.75 -33.89 3.37
C SER A 47 -15.06 -32.61 3.87
N ALA A 48 -15.68 -31.90 4.80
CA ALA A 48 -15.09 -30.71 5.42
C ALA A 48 -13.70 -31.01 6.04
N ARG A 49 -13.52 -32.20 6.64
CA ARG A 49 -12.23 -32.65 7.18
C ARG A 49 -11.16 -32.80 6.09
N THR A 50 -11.55 -33.28 4.91
CA THR A 50 -10.63 -33.40 3.76
C THR A 50 -10.23 -32.02 3.24
N VAL A 51 -11.18 -31.07 3.17
CA VAL A 51 -10.88 -29.68 2.80
C VAL A 51 -9.92 -29.04 3.82
N ASP A 52 -10.15 -29.25 5.11
CA ASP A 52 -9.30 -28.69 6.16
C ASP A 52 -7.86 -29.24 6.10
N ARG A 53 -7.71 -30.55 5.91
CA ARG A 53 -6.40 -31.18 5.67
C ARG A 53 -5.72 -30.61 4.42
N LEU A 54 -6.47 -30.35 3.34
CA LEU A 54 -5.94 -29.71 2.15
C LEU A 54 -5.47 -28.29 2.44
N ARG A 55 -6.20 -27.51 3.25
CA ARG A 55 -5.79 -26.15 3.65
C ARG A 55 -4.49 -26.17 4.45
N THR A 56 -4.35 -27.07 5.42
CA THR A 56 -3.10 -27.25 6.17
C THR A 56 -1.95 -27.61 5.24
N GLN A 57 -2.13 -28.60 4.35
CA GLN A 57 -1.10 -29.00 3.40
C GLN A 57 -0.71 -27.86 2.46
N LEU A 58 -1.66 -27.08 1.94
CA LEU A 58 -1.38 -25.92 1.10
C LEU A 58 -0.58 -24.85 1.85
N SER A 59 -0.85 -24.66 3.15
CA SER A 59 -0.09 -23.75 3.99
C SER A 59 1.34 -24.24 4.18
N ASP A 60 1.52 -25.53 4.49
CA ASP A 60 2.84 -26.15 4.67
C ASP A 60 3.65 -26.10 3.36
N ASP A 61 3.02 -26.42 2.23
CA ASP A 61 3.63 -26.35 0.91
C ASP A 61 4.04 -24.92 0.53
N ALA A 62 3.23 -23.92 0.89
CA ALA A 62 3.55 -22.51 0.65
C ALA A 62 4.75 -22.04 1.48
N ILE A 63 4.83 -22.43 2.75
CA ILE A 63 5.97 -22.14 3.62
C ILE A 63 7.24 -22.84 3.09
N GLU A 64 7.12 -24.07 2.60
CA GLU A 64 8.24 -24.78 1.99
C GLU A 64 8.73 -24.11 0.70
N GLN A 65 7.83 -23.58 -0.13
CA GLN A 65 8.23 -22.77 -1.29
C GLN A 65 8.93 -21.47 -0.88
N ALA A 66 8.47 -20.81 0.19
CA ALA A 66 9.13 -19.62 0.72
C ALA A 66 10.53 -19.94 1.27
N ARG A 67 10.70 -21.09 1.95
CA ARG A 67 12.00 -21.61 2.39
C ARG A 67 12.94 -21.86 1.22
N LYS A 68 12.46 -22.51 0.16
CA LYS A 68 13.24 -22.74 -1.07
C LYS A 68 13.71 -21.45 -1.72
N LEU A 69 12.86 -20.42 -1.78
CA LEU A 69 13.28 -19.10 -2.22
C LEU A 69 14.36 -18.52 -1.29
N ALA A 70 14.15 -18.61 0.02
CA ALA A 70 15.03 -17.98 0.99
C ALA A 70 16.46 -18.54 0.97
N GLN A 71 16.58 -19.85 0.79
CA GLN A 71 17.83 -20.60 0.63
C GLN A 71 18.37 -20.60 -0.81
N GLY A 72 17.61 -20.02 -1.76
CA GLY A 72 17.92 -20.01 -3.17
C GLY A 72 18.94 -18.94 -3.58
N SER A 73 19.16 -18.85 -4.89
CA SER A 73 20.13 -17.93 -5.50
C SER A 73 19.58 -16.53 -5.75
N GLU A 74 18.25 -16.37 -5.66
CA GLU A 74 17.58 -15.14 -6.03
C GLU A 74 17.37 -14.20 -4.83
N PRO A 75 17.63 -12.89 -5.00
CA PRO A 75 17.34 -11.91 -3.98
C PRO A 75 15.85 -11.84 -3.62
N TRP A 76 15.59 -11.58 -2.35
CA TRP A 76 14.24 -11.44 -1.82
C TRP A 76 14.17 -10.37 -0.73
N MET A 77 12.97 -9.86 -0.50
CA MET A 77 12.61 -8.98 0.61
C MET A 77 11.48 -9.58 1.44
N SER A 78 11.35 -9.21 2.71
CA SER A 78 10.16 -9.51 3.50
C SER A 78 9.25 -8.28 3.57
N VAL A 79 7.96 -8.50 3.41
CA VAL A 79 6.92 -7.54 3.80
C VAL A 79 6.20 -8.08 5.02
N ILE A 80 6.03 -7.22 6.02
CA ILE A 80 5.46 -7.55 7.32
C ILE A 80 4.36 -6.53 7.64
N ASP A 81 3.25 -7.02 8.19
CA ASP A 81 2.13 -6.19 8.63
C ASP A 81 1.36 -6.85 9.78
N ASN A 82 0.82 -6.02 10.65
CA ASN A 82 0.07 -6.43 11.83
C ASN A 82 -1.35 -6.87 11.45
N LEU A 83 -1.78 -7.95 12.09
CA LEU A 83 -3.10 -8.52 11.91
C LEU A 83 -3.76 -8.74 13.27
N ASN A 84 -4.74 -7.89 13.59
CA ASN A 84 -5.56 -8.03 14.78
C ASN A 84 -6.86 -8.76 14.47
N ILE A 85 -7.11 -9.88 15.15
CA ILE A 85 -8.35 -10.67 15.02
C ILE A 85 -9.08 -10.68 16.37
N PHE A 86 -10.28 -10.12 16.39
CA PHE A 86 -11.12 -10.14 17.59
C PHE A 86 -11.97 -11.41 17.63
N VAL A 87 -11.60 -12.34 18.50
CA VAL A 87 -12.33 -13.58 18.74
C VAL A 87 -13.44 -13.29 19.75
N ARG A 88 -14.68 -13.24 19.25
CA ARG A 88 -15.87 -13.06 20.08
C ARG A 88 -16.32 -14.40 20.66
N LYS A 89 -16.66 -14.40 21.94
CA LYS A 89 -17.37 -15.49 22.60
C LYS A 89 -18.85 -15.12 22.67
N ASP A 90 -19.72 -16.09 22.35
CA ASP A 90 -21.18 -15.91 22.41
C ASP A 90 -21.64 -15.54 23.83
N GLN A 91 -21.07 -16.21 24.84
CA GLN A 91 -21.27 -15.87 26.25
C GLN A 91 -19.93 -15.67 26.95
N GLN A 92 -19.73 -14.47 27.50
CA GLN A 92 -18.57 -14.17 28.31
C GLN A 92 -18.72 -14.73 29.73
N ARG A 93 -17.67 -15.37 30.24
CA ARG A 93 -17.55 -15.86 31.62
C ARG A 93 -16.12 -15.61 32.09
N LEU A 94 -15.88 -15.71 33.40
CA LEU A 94 -14.55 -15.47 34.01
C LEU A 94 -13.39 -16.27 33.37
N GLY A 95 -13.67 -17.45 32.78
CA GLY A 95 -12.70 -18.25 32.03
C GLY A 95 -12.91 -18.29 30.51
N ASN A 96 -13.84 -17.49 29.98
CA ASN A 96 -14.23 -17.49 28.56
C ASN A 96 -14.57 -16.07 28.12
N GLU A 97 -13.56 -15.21 28.01
CA GLU A 97 -13.71 -13.81 27.60
C GLU A 97 -13.40 -13.64 26.11
N ASN A 98 -13.80 -12.50 25.54
CA ASN A 98 -13.33 -12.13 24.20
C ASN A 98 -11.81 -11.98 24.22
N THR A 99 -11.17 -12.39 23.14
CA THR A 99 -9.71 -12.34 23.04
C THR A 99 -9.32 -11.59 21.77
N MET A 100 -8.35 -10.70 21.88
CA MET A 100 -7.68 -10.11 20.71
C MET A 100 -6.47 -10.97 20.40
N LEU A 101 -6.42 -11.55 19.20
CA LEU A 101 -5.22 -12.17 18.67
C LEU A 101 -4.44 -11.08 17.93
N ASN A 102 -3.25 -10.75 18.44
CA ASN A 102 -2.33 -9.81 17.81
C ASN A 102 -1.26 -10.65 17.11
N ILE A 103 -1.47 -10.93 15.84
CA ILE A 103 -0.60 -11.78 15.03
C ILE A 103 0.03 -10.96 13.92
N THR A 104 1.12 -11.47 13.37
CA THR A 104 1.87 -10.81 12.30
C THR A 104 1.76 -11.63 11.02
N ASN A 105 1.43 -10.99 9.90
CA ASN A 105 1.46 -11.64 8.59
C ASN A 105 2.74 -11.27 7.84
N CYS A 106 3.29 -12.22 7.09
CA CYS A 106 4.53 -12.02 6.33
C CYS A 106 4.50 -12.75 4.99
N ALA A 107 5.05 -12.10 3.98
CA ALA A 107 5.36 -12.72 2.70
C ALA A 107 6.77 -12.35 2.25
N LEU A 108 7.46 -13.30 1.62
CA LEU A 108 8.67 -13.00 0.88
C LEU A 108 8.31 -12.57 -0.54
N ILE A 109 8.96 -11.52 -1.03
CA ILE A 109 8.84 -11.04 -2.40
C ILE A 109 10.15 -11.30 -3.11
N LYS A 110 10.10 -12.06 -4.20
CA LYS A 110 11.27 -12.31 -5.05
C LYS A 110 11.55 -11.08 -5.91
N PHE A 111 12.80 -10.62 -5.91
CA PHE A 111 13.21 -9.56 -6.84
C PHE A 111 13.34 -10.12 -8.26
N PRO A 112 13.11 -9.30 -9.30
CA PRO A 112 13.34 -9.69 -10.69
C PRO A 112 14.77 -10.19 -10.93
N SER A 113 14.96 -10.97 -12.00
CA SER A 113 16.27 -11.54 -12.36
C SER A 113 17.36 -10.49 -12.65
N SER A 114 17.02 -9.22 -12.86
CA SER A 114 17.97 -8.12 -12.95
C SER A 114 18.69 -7.83 -11.62
N PHE A 115 18.12 -8.24 -10.49
CA PHE A 115 18.70 -8.05 -9.17
C PHE A 115 19.50 -9.29 -8.75
N ARG A 116 20.72 -9.06 -8.24
CA ARG A 116 21.63 -10.12 -7.79
C ARG A 116 22.15 -9.83 -6.39
N TRP A 117 22.55 -10.86 -5.65
CA TRP A 117 22.97 -10.74 -4.25
C TRP A 117 24.19 -9.83 -4.01
N GLU A 118 24.97 -9.54 -5.06
CA GLU A 118 26.07 -8.56 -5.05
C GLU A 118 25.59 -7.13 -4.80
N MET A 119 24.33 -6.81 -5.15
CA MET A 119 23.70 -5.52 -4.85
C MET A 119 23.33 -5.38 -3.36
N PHE A 120 23.33 -6.49 -2.61
CA PHE A 120 22.90 -6.58 -1.21
C PHE A 120 24.11 -6.75 -0.28
N ASP A 121 25.10 -5.89 -0.46
CA ASP A 121 26.38 -5.93 0.26
C ASP A 121 26.28 -5.22 1.63
N VAL A 122 26.42 -5.99 2.71
CA VAL A 122 26.34 -5.49 4.09
C VAL A 122 27.52 -4.56 4.44
N PRO A 123 28.80 -4.95 4.26
CA PRO A 123 29.94 -4.04 4.46
C PRO A 123 29.79 -2.69 3.74
N LYS A 124 29.37 -2.69 2.47
CA LYS A 124 29.15 -1.47 1.67
C LYS A 124 28.02 -0.62 2.27
N MET A 125 26.93 -1.23 2.73
CA MET A 125 25.84 -0.50 3.40
C MET A 125 26.31 0.13 4.72
N LEU A 126 27.10 -0.61 5.50
CA LEU A 126 27.58 -0.15 6.79
C LEU A 126 28.61 0.97 6.67
N SER A 127 29.45 0.97 5.63
CA SER A 127 30.45 2.02 5.42
C SER A 127 29.85 3.40 5.12
N LEU A 128 28.61 3.45 4.64
CA LEU A 128 27.88 4.70 4.38
C LEU A 128 27.22 5.29 5.63
N ARG A 129 27.15 4.55 6.73
CA ARG A 129 26.49 5.04 7.95
C ARG A 129 27.20 6.27 8.52
N GLY A 130 26.40 7.24 8.92
CA GLY A 130 26.90 8.49 9.50
C GLY A 130 27.30 9.55 8.47
N LEU A 131 27.28 9.23 7.17
CA LEU A 131 27.44 10.22 6.11
C LEU A 131 26.30 11.25 6.08
N ARG A 132 25.15 10.95 6.71
CA ARG A 132 24.06 11.91 6.92
C ARG A 132 24.49 13.22 7.58
N LYS A 133 25.62 13.25 8.30
CA LYS A 133 26.20 14.49 8.86
C LYS A 133 26.64 15.50 7.78
N HIS A 134 26.78 15.05 6.54
CA HIS A 134 27.14 15.85 5.37
C HIS A 134 25.93 16.17 4.49
N PHE A 135 24.70 15.87 4.93
CA PHE A 135 23.51 16.18 4.18
C PHE A 135 23.35 17.69 3.97
N ASP A 136 23.16 18.11 2.72
CA ASP A 136 22.88 19.50 2.39
C ASP A 136 21.38 19.79 2.58
N LEU A 137 21.06 20.63 3.57
CA LEU A 137 19.69 21.06 3.87
C LEU A 137 19.03 21.82 2.72
N SER A 138 19.81 22.43 1.81
CA SER A 138 19.27 23.13 0.65
C SER A 138 18.46 22.21 -0.27
N LEU A 139 18.80 20.91 -0.28
CA LEU A 139 18.10 19.87 -1.04
C LEU A 139 16.67 19.62 -0.57
N LEU A 140 16.28 20.11 0.61
CA LEU A 140 14.90 20.02 1.10
C LEU A 140 13.97 21.08 0.49
N HIS A 141 14.52 22.13 -0.13
CA HIS A 141 13.74 23.15 -0.83
C HIS A 141 13.47 22.73 -2.27
N LEU A 142 12.27 23.02 -2.76
CA LEU A 142 11.94 22.81 -4.17
C LEU A 142 12.67 23.83 -5.03
N ASN A 143 13.53 23.37 -5.92
CA ASN A 143 14.17 24.23 -6.92
C ASN A 143 13.20 24.58 -8.05
N SER A 144 13.57 25.54 -8.91
CA SER A 144 12.69 26.02 -9.98
C SER A 144 12.29 24.94 -10.98
N MET A 145 13.16 23.96 -11.25
CA MET A 145 12.86 22.84 -12.16
C MET A 145 11.85 21.88 -11.54
N GLU A 146 12.00 21.55 -10.25
CA GLU A 146 11.04 20.70 -9.51
C GLU A 146 9.67 21.38 -9.41
N GLN A 147 9.63 22.69 -9.15
CA GLN A 147 8.38 23.46 -9.12
C GLN A 147 7.69 23.45 -10.48
N GLN A 148 8.45 23.65 -11.56
CA GLN A 148 7.91 23.59 -12.92
C GLN A 148 7.40 22.18 -13.26
N PHE A 149 8.15 21.14 -12.89
CA PHE A 149 7.72 19.74 -13.08
C PHE A 149 6.40 19.42 -12.36
N LEU A 150 6.26 19.84 -11.09
CA LEU A 150 5.00 19.68 -10.35
C LEU A 150 3.86 20.42 -11.03
N LYS A 151 4.10 21.65 -11.49
CA LYS A 151 3.11 22.46 -12.22
C LYS A 151 2.66 21.78 -13.52
N ASP A 152 3.58 21.27 -14.32
CA ASP A 152 3.28 20.57 -15.57
C ASP A 152 2.52 19.27 -15.29
N GLY A 153 2.92 18.53 -14.26
CA GLY A 153 2.20 17.35 -13.78
C GLY A 153 0.77 17.67 -13.34
N PHE A 154 0.56 18.78 -12.61
CA PHE A 154 -0.77 19.24 -12.22
C PHE A 154 -1.63 19.59 -13.43
N ILE A 155 -1.08 20.32 -14.41
CA ILE A 155 -1.81 20.67 -15.64
C ILE A 155 -2.25 19.39 -16.37
N ALA A 156 -1.36 18.41 -16.51
CA ALA A 156 -1.68 17.15 -17.16
C ALA A 156 -2.78 16.36 -16.43
N ILE A 157 -2.72 16.28 -15.09
CA ILE A 157 -3.74 15.62 -14.27
C ILE A 157 -5.07 16.36 -14.35
N ILE A 158 -5.06 17.70 -14.29
CA ILE A 158 -6.27 18.53 -14.44
C ILE A 158 -6.91 18.27 -15.80
N ALA A 159 -6.12 18.31 -16.89
CA ALA A 159 -6.62 18.06 -18.24
C ALA A 159 -7.22 16.65 -18.36
N GLN A 160 -6.55 15.64 -17.78
CA GLN A 160 -7.09 14.28 -17.72
C GLN A 160 -8.43 14.22 -16.98
N ARG A 161 -8.53 14.82 -15.78
CA ARG A 161 -9.76 14.80 -14.97
C ARG A 161 -10.91 15.54 -15.65
N LEU A 162 -10.65 16.67 -16.30
CA LEU A 162 -11.65 17.38 -17.09
C LEU A 162 -12.14 16.54 -18.28
N LEU A 163 -11.23 15.89 -19.02
CA LEU A 163 -11.60 15.00 -20.12
C LEU A 163 -12.45 13.80 -19.68
N GLU A 164 -12.18 13.27 -18.49
CA GLU A 164 -12.89 12.11 -17.94
C GLU A 164 -14.26 12.48 -17.35
N HIS A 165 -14.39 13.66 -16.74
CA HIS A 165 -15.54 13.99 -15.88
C HIS A 165 -16.38 15.19 -16.31
N CYS A 166 -15.92 16.04 -17.24
CA CYS A 166 -16.71 17.19 -17.66
C CYS A 166 -18.06 16.73 -18.29
N PRO A 167 -19.19 17.39 -17.98
CA PRO A 167 -20.47 17.06 -18.59
C PRO A 167 -20.40 17.11 -20.13
N GLY A 168 -21.00 16.11 -20.78
CA GLY A 168 -20.98 16.01 -22.25
C GLY A 168 -19.64 15.58 -22.85
N ASN A 169 -18.63 15.20 -22.07
CA ASN A 169 -17.29 14.82 -22.58
C ASN A 169 -17.30 13.71 -23.64
N GLN A 170 -18.31 12.84 -23.63
CA GLN A 170 -18.49 11.77 -24.61
C GLN A 170 -18.75 12.27 -26.03
N PHE A 171 -19.24 13.51 -26.18
CA PHE A 171 -19.58 14.12 -27.46
C PHE A 171 -18.51 15.08 -27.99
N TRP A 172 -17.38 15.24 -27.29
CA TRP A 172 -16.33 16.16 -27.71
C TRP A 172 -15.69 15.75 -29.05
N PRO A 173 -15.60 16.65 -30.04
CA PRO A 173 -14.89 16.38 -31.28
C PRO A 173 -13.42 16.01 -31.00
N GLY A 174 -12.92 14.96 -31.64
CA GLY A 174 -11.53 14.53 -31.46
C GLY A 174 -11.18 14.02 -30.05
N ARG A 175 -12.17 13.55 -29.27
CA ARG A 175 -11.97 13.02 -27.91
C ARG A 175 -10.88 11.96 -27.81
N LEU A 176 -10.81 11.02 -28.76
CA LEU A 176 -9.79 9.95 -28.74
C LEU A 176 -8.38 10.52 -28.91
N THR A 177 -8.20 11.46 -29.85
CA THR A 177 -6.93 12.16 -30.07
C THR A 177 -6.54 12.98 -28.85
N THR A 178 -7.50 13.70 -28.26
CA THR A 178 -7.28 14.49 -27.03
C THR A 178 -6.91 13.58 -25.87
N ARG A 179 -7.56 12.42 -25.74
CA ARG A 179 -7.22 11.40 -24.72
C ARG A 179 -5.79 10.93 -24.88
N GLN A 180 -5.36 10.62 -26.10
CA GLN A 180 -3.98 10.21 -26.33
C GLN A 180 -3.00 11.33 -25.95
N LYS A 181 -3.27 12.57 -26.37
CA LYS A 181 -2.46 13.73 -25.96
C LYS A 181 -2.38 13.87 -24.44
N CYS A 182 -3.51 13.76 -23.72
CA CYS A 182 -3.50 13.82 -22.26
C CYS A 182 -2.61 12.71 -21.68
N LEU A 183 -2.73 11.46 -22.17
CA LEU A 183 -1.91 10.34 -21.72
C LEU A 183 -0.41 10.58 -21.97
N ASP A 184 -0.05 11.15 -23.12
CA ASP A 184 1.33 11.43 -23.50
C ASP A 184 1.97 12.53 -22.63
N HIS A 185 1.15 13.44 -22.09
CA HIS A 185 1.60 14.53 -21.21
C HIS A 185 1.52 14.18 -19.72
N LEU A 186 0.99 13.01 -19.34
CA LEU A 186 0.98 12.60 -17.94
C LEU A 186 2.42 12.50 -17.41
N PRO A 187 2.66 12.94 -16.16
CA PRO A 187 4.01 13.03 -15.64
C PRO A 187 4.63 11.64 -15.55
N LYS A 188 5.89 11.55 -15.97
CA LYS A 188 6.69 10.32 -15.98
C LYS A 188 8.13 10.70 -15.68
N VAL A 189 8.79 9.97 -14.78
CA VAL A 189 10.20 10.21 -14.43
C VAL A 189 11.00 8.94 -14.71
N ARG A 190 10.77 7.87 -13.95
CA ARG A 190 11.51 6.60 -14.08
C ARG A 190 10.60 5.39 -13.79
N PRO A 191 9.59 5.11 -14.63
CA PRO A 191 8.72 3.97 -14.39
C PRO A 191 9.46 2.65 -14.58
N LEU A 192 9.15 1.73 -13.69
CA LEU A 192 9.65 0.37 -13.69
C LEU A 192 8.98 -0.46 -14.78
N GLU A 193 9.70 -1.48 -15.25
CA GLU A 193 9.10 -2.47 -16.15
C GLU A 193 7.97 -3.23 -15.46
N PRO A 194 6.83 -3.46 -16.14
CA PRO A 194 5.67 -4.14 -15.57
C PRO A 194 5.90 -5.65 -15.47
N ILE A 195 6.75 -6.07 -14.54
CA ILE A 195 7.07 -7.48 -14.31
C ILE A 195 6.15 -8.05 -13.23
N LYS A 196 5.54 -9.21 -13.52
CA LYS A 196 4.73 -9.95 -12.55
C LYS A 196 5.56 -10.25 -11.32
N THR A 197 5.06 -9.85 -10.16
CA THR A 197 5.73 -10.03 -8.88
C THR A 197 5.39 -11.41 -8.31
N GLU A 198 6.43 -12.15 -7.93
CA GLU A 198 6.31 -13.45 -7.30
C GLU A 198 6.36 -13.31 -5.77
N THR A 199 5.38 -13.90 -5.10
CA THR A 199 5.15 -13.79 -3.65
C THR A 199 5.10 -15.17 -3.03
N PHE A 200 5.74 -15.32 -1.88
CA PHE A 200 5.84 -16.57 -1.15
C PHE A 200 5.41 -16.31 0.30
N PRO A 201 4.15 -16.58 0.65
CA PRO A 201 3.64 -16.39 2.01
C PRO A 201 4.42 -17.24 3.03
N MET A 202 4.77 -16.64 4.17
CA MET A 202 5.49 -17.30 5.26
C MET A 202 4.54 -17.85 6.35
N GLY A 203 3.23 -17.74 6.13
CA GLY A 203 2.21 -17.95 7.15
C GLY A 203 2.15 -16.79 8.16
N VAL A 204 1.25 -16.93 9.13
CA VAL A 204 1.12 -15.97 10.24
C VAL A 204 2.05 -16.35 11.40
N PHE A 205 2.54 -15.35 12.13
CA PHE A 205 3.31 -15.51 13.35
C PHE A 205 2.46 -15.09 14.54
N ASP A 206 2.49 -15.87 15.62
CA ASP A 206 1.82 -15.54 16.89
C ASP A 206 2.67 -14.56 17.71
N VAL A 207 2.92 -13.39 17.11
CA VAL A 207 3.78 -12.33 17.63
C VAL A 207 3.16 -10.98 17.30
N ASP A 208 3.14 -10.08 18.27
CA ASP A 208 2.71 -8.69 18.11
C ASP A 208 3.91 -7.81 17.74
N GLU A 209 4.03 -7.42 16.47
CA GLU A 209 5.12 -6.56 15.98
C GLU A 209 4.97 -5.08 16.38
N GLY A 210 3.86 -4.71 17.05
CA GLY A 210 3.57 -3.35 17.50
C GLY A 210 4.57 -2.79 18.53
N SER A 211 5.52 -3.62 18.98
CA SER A 211 6.60 -3.24 19.90
C SER A 211 8.00 -3.51 19.31
N LYS A 212 9.02 -2.85 19.88
CA LYS A 212 10.43 -3.10 19.49
C LYS A 212 10.84 -4.55 19.66
N ARG A 213 10.37 -5.20 20.73
CA ARG A 213 10.61 -6.62 21.00
C ARG A 213 9.86 -7.49 19.99
N GLY A 214 8.61 -7.16 19.72
CA GLY A 214 7.78 -7.79 18.72
C GLY A 214 8.42 -7.89 17.34
N VAL A 215 8.95 -6.78 16.83
CA VAL A 215 9.65 -6.78 15.54
C VAL A 215 10.88 -7.70 15.56
N ILE A 216 11.64 -7.77 16.67
CA ILE A 216 12.78 -8.69 16.80
C ILE A 216 12.31 -10.14 16.78
N ASP A 217 11.24 -10.44 17.51
CA ASP A 217 10.67 -11.78 17.61
C ASP A 217 10.16 -12.23 16.22
N VAL A 218 9.46 -11.36 15.47
CA VAL A 218 9.05 -11.64 14.08
C VAL A 218 10.24 -11.88 13.16
N LEU A 219 11.30 -11.06 13.23
CA LEU A 219 12.48 -11.26 12.39
C LEU A 219 13.22 -12.57 12.70
N THR A 220 13.22 -12.96 13.97
CA THR A 220 13.76 -14.25 14.41
C THR A 220 12.93 -15.40 13.86
N GLU A 221 11.61 -15.29 13.92
CA GLU A 221 10.70 -16.29 13.33
C GLU A 221 10.82 -16.38 11.80
N ILE A 222 11.00 -15.26 11.10
CA ILE A 222 11.30 -15.24 9.66
C ILE A 222 12.61 -15.98 9.40
N GLN A 223 13.65 -15.73 10.20
CA GLN A 223 14.93 -16.44 10.09
C GLN A 223 14.76 -17.95 10.33
N VAL A 224 14.07 -18.36 11.39
CA VAL A 224 13.83 -19.78 11.69
C VAL A 224 13.04 -20.45 10.56
N ARG A 225 11.92 -19.87 10.10
CA ARG A 225 11.11 -20.45 9.03
C ARG A 225 11.84 -20.51 7.70
N SER A 226 12.72 -19.53 7.43
CA SER A 226 13.56 -19.51 6.22
C SER A 226 14.60 -20.64 6.19
N GLY A 227 14.92 -21.26 7.33
CA GLY A 227 15.93 -22.31 7.42
C GLY A 227 17.36 -21.82 7.19
N LEU A 228 17.61 -20.51 7.18
CA LEU A 228 18.94 -19.91 7.12
C LEU A 228 19.51 -19.80 8.53
N GLU A 229 20.80 -20.05 8.72
CA GLU A 229 21.46 -19.72 9.98
C GLU A 229 21.52 -18.20 10.19
N LYS A 230 21.68 -17.75 11.45
CA LYS A 230 21.79 -16.32 11.78
C LYS A 230 22.90 -15.61 10.98
N ALA A 231 24.04 -16.28 10.80
CA ALA A 231 25.16 -15.77 10.01
C ALA A 231 24.83 -15.64 8.53
N GLU A 232 24.13 -16.63 7.95
CA GLU A 232 23.70 -16.61 6.55
C GLU A 232 22.64 -15.53 6.30
N MET A 233 21.69 -15.39 7.22
CA MET A 233 20.66 -14.34 7.17
C MET A 233 21.31 -12.96 7.13
N ALA A 234 22.29 -12.72 8.00
CA ALA A 234 22.99 -11.45 8.15
C ALA A 234 24.16 -11.25 7.17
N SER A 235 24.48 -12.23 6.32
CA SER A 235 25.56 -12.12 5.32
C SER A 235 25.18 -11.20 4.14
N ARG A 236 23.89 -10.99 3.92
CA ARG A 236 23.33 -10.15 2.85
C ARG A 236 22.43 -9.07 3.45
N VAL A 237 22.31 -7.96 2.74
CA VAL A 237 21.32 -6.94 3.08
C VAL A 237 19.93 -7.55 2.91
N ARG A 238 19.11 -7.50 3.97
CA ARG A 238 17.71 -7.95 3.90
C ARG A 238 16.80 -6.75 3.88
N VAL A 239 16.04 -6.60 2.80
CA VAL A 239 15.05 -5.52 2.72
C VAL A 239 13.83 -5.93 3.52
N VAL A 240 13.43 -5.07 4.45
CA VAL A 240 12.24 -5.27 5.28
C VAL A 240 11.28 -4.11 5.03
N ALA A 241 10.10 -4.45 4.53
CA ALA A 241 9.01 -3.53 4.24
C ALA A 241 7.87 -3.70 5.25
N GLY A 242 7.22 -2.59 5.59
CA GLY A 242 6.04 -2.60 6.44
C GLY A 242 5.44 -1.20 6.55
N ASP A 243 4.43 -1.08 7.40
CA ASP A 243 3.86 0.22 7.77
C ASP A 243 4.91 1.07 8.53
N LEU A 244 4.59 2.35 8.73
CA LEU A 244 5.53 3.27 9.37
C LEU A 244 5.83 2.88 10.82
N LEU A 245 4.87 2.33 11.55
CA LEU A 245 5.09 1.95 12.96
C LEU A 245 6.10 0.81 13.06
N THR A 246 5.98 -0.21 12.20
CA THR A 246 6.89 -1.35 12.10
C THR A 246 8.30 -0.87 11.74
N ILE A 247 8.44 0.01 10.75
CA ILE A 247 9.73 0.61 10.39
C ILE A 247 10.34 1.42 11.54
N MET A 248 9.53 2.23 12.24
CA MET A 248 9.99 3.00 13.40
C MET A 248 10.45 2.08 14.55
N ASN A 249 9.72 1.01 14.83
CA ASN A 249 10.06 0.03 15.86
C ASN A 249 11.36 -0.71 15.52
N LEU A 250 11.54 -1.10 14.26
CA LEU A 250 12.78 -1.70 13.76
C LEU A 250 13.98 -0.77 13.97
N ARG A 251 13.88 0.50 13.54
CA ARG A 251 14.97 1.48 13.72
C ARG A 251 15.32 1.69 15.19
N ARG A 252 14.30 1.75 16.06
CA ARG A 252 14.48 1.85 17.51
C ARG A 252 15.14 0.59 18.10
N ALA A 253 14.76 -0.60 17.64
CA ALA A 253 15.37 -1.85 18.04
C ALA A 253 16.86 -1.90 17.66
N ARG A 254 17.18 -1.54 16.41
CA ARG A 254 18.56 -1.42 15.92
C ARG A 254 19.39 -0.45 16.76
N ASN A 255 18.84 0.72 17.09
CA ASN A 255 19.56 1.72 17.88
C ASN A 255 19.86 1.26 19.32
N LEU A 256 18.95 0.52 19.96
CA LEU A 256 19.16 -0.02 21.30
C LEU A 256 20.14 -1.20 21.34
N ARG A 257 20.41 -1.79 20.17
CA ARG A 257 21.23 -2.98 20.00
C ARG A 257 22.51 -2.63 19.24
N SER A 258 22.96 -1.38 19.25
CA SER A 258 24.17 -0.95 18.54
C SER A 258 25.42 -1.69 19.03
N ASP A 259 25.42 -2.07 20.31
CA ASP A 259 26.57 -2.65 21.01
C ASP A 259 26.49 -4.18 21.12
N ASP A 260 25.45 -4.79 20.54
CA ASP A 260 25.29 -6.24 20.53
C ASP A 260 26.42 -6.92 19.74
N VAL A 261 26.68 -8.19 20.04
CA VAL A 261 27.91 -8.88 19.61
C VAL A 261 28.00 -9.10 18.09
N SER A 262 26.89 -9.42 17.41
CA SER A 262 26.91 -9.85 16.00
C SER A 262 26.08 -8.93 15.10
N ILE A 263 26.38 -8.93 13.80
CA ILE A 263 25.61 -8.18 12.78
C ILE A 263 24.12 -8.55 12.83
N PHE A 264 23.83 -9.83 13.04
CA PHE A 264 22.47 -10.34 13.17
C PHE A 264 21.78 -9.73 14.39
N GLU A 265 22.39 -9.82 15.58
CA GLU A 265 21.79 -9.32 16.82
C GLU A 265 21.62 -7.78 16.75
N ARG A 266 22.59 -7.05 16.18
CA ARG A 266 22.50 -5.60 15.95
C ARG A 266 21.43 -5.19 14.92
N LEU A 267 20.82 -6.14 14.20
CA LEU A 267 19.92 -5.89 13.06
C LEU A 267 20.57 -5.02 11.97
N SER A 268 21.91 -4.98 11.92
CA SER A 268 22.62 -4.01 11.11
C SER A 268 22.65 -4.37 9.62
N TYR A 269 22.26 -5.60 9.28
CA TYR A 269 22.11 -6.10 7.90
C TYR A 269 20.77 -5.70 7.24
N ILE A 270 19.85 -5.09 7.98
CA ILE A 270 18.51 -4.77 7.46
C ILE A 270 18.50 -3.40 6.78
N ALA A 271 17.93 -3.35 5.57
CA ALA A 271 17.56 -2.14 4.86
C ALA A 271 16.04 -1.95 4.91
N GLU A 272 15.58 -1.06 5.77
CA GLU A 272 14.15 -0.90 6.03
C GLU A 272 13.48 0.11 5.10
N ILE A 273 12.20 -0.10 4.75
CA ILE A 273 11.48 0.84 3.87
C ILE A 273 9.99 0.95 4.21
N SER A 274 9.53 2.17 4.51
CA SER A 274 8.12 2.46 4.71
C SER A 274 7.37 2.37 3.37
N GLN A 275 6.16 1.84 3.41
CA GLN A 275 5.46 1.48 2.19
C GLN A 275 4.45 2.54 1.67
N PRO A 276 4.17 2.57 0.35
CA PRO A 276 3.41 3.64 -0.26
C PRO A 276 1.92 3.72 0.12
N PHE A 277 1.24 2.59 0.35
CA PHE A 277 -0.21 2.63 0.57
C PHE A 277 -0.54 3.34 1.89
N HIS A 278 0.13 3.01 2.98
CA HIS A 278 -0.07 3.71 4.26
C HIS A 278 0.35 5.19 4.21
N THR A 279 1.34 5.53 3.38
CA THR A 279 1.74 6.92 3.16
C THR A 279 0.66 7.71 2.41
N GLY A 280 0.13 7.16 1.31
CA GLY A 280 -0.99 7.74 0.57
C GLY A 280 -2.27 7.83 1.41
N MET A 281 -2.55 6.82 2.23
CA MET A 281 -3.66 6.84 3.19
C MET A 281 -3.56 8.01 4.16
N ASN A 282 -2.37 8.25 4.72
CA ASN A 282 -2.16 9.39 5.60
C ASN A 282 -2.23 10.71 4.85
N ALA A 283 -1.78 10.80 3.59
CA ALA A 283 -1.97 12.02 2.79
C ALA A 283 -3.46 12.37 2.64
N VAL A 284 -4.33 11.39 2.35
CA VAL A 284 -5.79 11.61 2.30
C VAL A 284 -6.35 12.01 3.66
N THR A 285 -5.91 11.37 4.75
CA THR A 285 -6.29 11.78 6.11
C THR A 285 -5.86 13.22 6.42
N GLY A 286 -4.66 13.62 6.01
CA GLY A 286 -4.14 14.97 6.18
C GLY A 286 -4.94 16.00 5.38
N ILE A 287 -5.27 15.70 4.13
CA ILE A 287 -6.15 16.51 3.29
C ILE A 287 -7.52 16.68 3.97
N LEU A 288 -8.12 15.56 4.43
CA LEU A 288 -9.40 15.60 5.11
C LEU A 288 -9.33 16.47 6.36
N GLN A 289 -8.34 16.28 7.24
CA GLN A 289 -8.21 17.05 8.47
C GLN A 289 -7.96 18.54 8.23
N THR A 290 -7.17 18.88 7.22
CA THR A 290 -6.82 20.27 6.88
C THR A 290 -8.02 20.99 6.27
N HIS A 291 -8.78 20.32 5.40
CA HIS A 291 -9.82 20.93 4.58
C HIS A 291 -11.24 20.55 5.01
N PHE A 292 -11.43 19.83 6.13
CA PHE A 292 -12.77 19.39 6.56
C PHE A 292 -13.69 20.58 6.78
N GLY A 293 -13.24 21.55 7.57
CA GLY A 293 -13.97 22.79 7.85
C GLY A 293 -15.34 22.61 8.51
N ASP A 294 -16.08 23.72 8.58
CA ASP A 294 -17.48 23.79 9.01
C ASP A 294 -18.34 24.16 7.80
N SER A 295 -19.39 23.39 7.57
CA SER A 295 -20.29 23.54 6.42
C SER A 295 -21.10 24.83 6.49
N ASN A 296 -21.33 25.37 7.69
CA ASN A 296 -22.07 26.62 7.89
C ASN A 296 -21.20 27.86 7.64
N LEU A 297 -19.89 27.73 7.81
CA LEU A 297 -18.95 28.86 7.72
C LEU A 297 -18.29 28.96 6.35
N ASN A 298 -18.06 27.82 5.69
CA ASN A 298 -17.36 27.80 4.42
C ASN A 298 -17.95 26.77 3.45
N ALA A 299 -18.49 27.24 2.32
CA ALA A 299 -18.98 26.39 1.24
C ALA A 299 -17.87 25.55 0.56
N ALA A 300 -16.61 25.99 0.60
CA ALA A 300 -15.44 25.22 0.12
C ALA A 300 -14.90 24.22 1.16
N SER A 301 -15.59 23.99 2.26
CA SER A 301 -15.25 22.93 3.21
C SER A 301 -15.59 21.54 2.66
N LEU A 302 -14.79 20.52 3.02
CA LEU A 302 -15.16 19.14 2.68
C LEU A 302 -16.40 18.66 3.45
N SER A 303 -16.71 19.24 4.60
CA SER A 303 -17.97 18.98 5.32
C SER A 303 -19.18 19.41 4.47
N SER A 304 -19.15 20.60 3.85
CA SER A 304 -20.21 21.06 2.94
C SER A 304 -20.38 20.10 1.75
N HIS A 305 -19.27 19.71 1.11
CA HIS A 305 -19.31 18.74 0.00
C HIS A 305 -19.81 17.35 0.46
N LYS A 306 -19.49 16.92 1.68
CA LYS A 306 -19.95 15.65 2.26
C LYS A 306 -21.46 15.66 2.51
N GLU A 307 -22.00 16.78 3.00
CA GLU A 307 -23.44 17.00 3.18
C GLU A 307 -24.18 17.01 1.84
N LEU A 308 -23.65 17.75 0.85
CA LEU A 308 -24.20 17.79 -0.50
C LEU A 308 -24.28 16.40 -1.15
N LEU A 309 -23.26 15.56 -0.93
CA LEU A 309 -23.20 14.18 -1.43
C LEU A 309 -23.95 13.17 -0.55
N ASN A 310 -24.64 13.61 0.52
CA ASN A 310 -25.39 12.78 1.46
C ASN A 310 -24.59 11.60 2.03
N ARG A 311 -23.30 11.80 2.34
CA ARG A 311 -22.41 10.75 2.83
C ARG A 311 -22.51 10.58 4.35
N LYS A 312 -22.83 9.37 4.81
CA LYS A 312 -23.08 9.03 6.21
C LYS A 312 -21.93 8.24 6.84
N TRP A 313 -20.83 8.93 7.16
CA TRP A 313 -19.71 8.38 7.95
C TRP A 313 -19.09 9.45 8.85
N ASP A 314 -18.42 9.00 9.91
CA ASP A 314 -17.70 9.85 10.87
C ASP A 314 -16.36 10.28 10.26
N PRO A 315 -16.10 11.59 10.07
CA PRO A 315 -14.84 12.07 9.53
C PRO A 315 -13.61 11.79 10.39
N LYS A 316 -13.78 11.53 11.69
CA LYS A 316 -12.70 11.11 12.58
C LYS A 316 -12.32 9.64 12.40
N LYS A 317 -13.20 8.85 11.80
CA LYS A 317 -13.05 7.40 11.59
C LYS A 317 -13.37 7.01 10.14
N ALA A 318 -13.11 7.91 9.20
CA ALA A 318 -13.43 7.69 7.81
C ALA A 318 -12.63 6.50 7.27
N ASN A 319 -13.31 5.55 6.63
CA ASN A 319 -12.60 4.54 5.85
C ASN A 319 -11.86 5.25 4.71
N TYR A 320 -10.63 4.82 4.44
CA TYR A 320 -9.78 5.35 3.37
C TYR A 320 -10.50 5.46 2.03
N SER A 321 -11.29 4.45 1.63
CA SER A 321 -12.03 4.47 0.36
C SER A 321 -13.04 5.64 0.28
N ASP A 322 -13.81 5.81 1.36
CA ASP A 322 -14.82 6.87 1.44
C ASP A 322 -14.19 8.27 1.48
N ALA A 323 -13.08 8.42 2.22
CA ALA A 323 -12.33 9.65 2.30
C ALA A 323 -11.69 10.01 0.94
N LYS A 324 -11.02 9.05 0.29
CA LYS A 324 -10.41 9.22 -1.04
C LYS A 324 -11.48 9.61 -2.06
N ALA A 325 -12.64 8.97 -2.04
CA ALA A 325 -13.74 9.32 -2.92
C ALA A 325 -14.30 10.74 -2.66
N LEU A 326 -14.29 11.23 -1.41
CA LEU A 326 -14.80 12.58 -1.10
C LEU A 326 -13.84 13.63 -1.65
N VAL A 327 -12.56 13.43 -1.38
CA VAL A 327 -11.47 14.28 -1.87
C VAL A 327 -11.47 14.32 -3.40
N GLY A 328 -11.56 13.17 -4.07
CA GLY A 328 -11.62 13.10 -5.53
C GLY A 328 -12.85 13.80 -6.13
N HIS A 329 -14.06 13.55 -5.59
CA HIS A 329 -15.27 14.22 -6.08
C HIS A 329 -15.20 15.74 -5.87
N SER A 330 -14.67 16.17 -4.73
CA SER A 330 -14.47 17.59 -4.41
C SER A 330 -13.48 18.26 -5.38
N LEU A 331 -12.39 17.57 -5.74
CA LEU A 331 -11.44 18.07 -6.74
C LEU A 331 -12.13 18.25 -8.09
N ILE A 332 -12.80 17.20 -8.59
CA ILE A 332 -13.47 17.22 -9.90
C ILE A 332 -14.50 18.37 -9.97
N ALA A 333 -15.31 18.55 -8.93
CA ALA A 333 -16.29 19.64 -8.86
C ALA A 333 -15.61 21.01 -8.99
N ARG A 334 -14.52 21.25 -8.25
CA ARG A 334 -13.77 22.52 -8.29
C ARG A 334 -13.11 22.79 -9.64
N LEU A 335 -12.59 21.75 -10.29
CA LEU A 335 -12.01 21.88 -11.62
C LEU A 335 -13.06 22.26 -12.67
N ILE A 336 -14.25 21.66 -12.59
CA ILE A 336 -15.37 21.99 -13.49
C ILE A 336 -15.88 23.41 -13.22
N ASP A 337 -15.99 23.81 -11.95
CA ASP A 337 -16.38 25.17 -11.56
C ASP A 337 -15.39 26.22 -12.10
N CYS A 338 -14.09 26.00 -11.94
CA CYS A 338 -13.05 26.85 -12.52
C CYS A 338 -13.19 26.95 -14.05
N LEU A 339 -13.47 25.84 -14.73
CA LEU A 339 -13.70 25.83 -16.17
C LEU A 339 -14.92 26.67 -16.55
N MET A 340 -16.03 26.53 -15.81
CA MET A 340 -17.25 27.32 -16.02
C MET A 340 -17.00 28.82 -15.84
N CYS A 341 -16.27 29.22 -14.81
CA CYS A 341 -15.88 30.63 -14.59
C CYS A 341 -15.04 31.18 -15.75
N ILE A 342 -14.09 30.40 -16.27
CA ILE A 342 -13.27 30.79 -17.42
C ILE A 342 -14.14 30.98 -18.67
N TYR A 343 -15.06 30.06 -18.95
CA TYR A 343 -15.99 30.18 -20.09
C TYR A 343 -16.93 31.38 -19.95
N ALA A 344 -17.45 31.64 -18.74
CA ALA A 344 -18.29 32.80 -18.49
C ALA A 344 -17.51 34.11 -18.73
N ALA A 345 -16.25 34.18 -18.29
CA ALA A 345 -15.38 35.32 -18.52
C ALA A 345 -15.00 35.50 -20.00
N TRP A 346 -14.98 34.43 -20.80
CA TRP A 346 -14.74 34.52 -22.25
C TRP A 346 -15.99 34.89 -23.06
N GLY A 347 -17.18 34.67 -22.53
CA GLY A 347 -18.46 34.97 -23.19
C GLY A 347 -19.03 36.36 -22.90
N ILE A 348 -18.42 37.12 -21.99
CA ILE A 348 -18.77 38.49 -21.62
C ILE A 348 -17.56 39.35 -21.99
N ASP A 349 -17.75 40.46 -22.73
CA ASP A 349 -16.72 41.51 -22.83
C ASP A 349 -16.37 41.93 -21.41
N GLY A 350 -15.25 41.41 -20.90
CA GLY A 350 -14.98 41.30 -19.48
C GLY A 350 -14.94 42.65 -18.82
N ASP A 351 -15.98 42.97 -18.04
CA ASP A 351 -15.80 43.84 -16.90
C ASP A 351 -14.96 43.03 -15.91
N GLU A 352 -13.73 43.47 -15.65
CA GLU A 352 -12.89 42.92 -14.60
C GLU A 352 -13.69 43.01 -13.31
N THR A 353 -14.36 41.92 -12.95
CA THR A 353 -15.01 41.79 -11.65
C THR A 353 -13.88 41.97 -10.64
N GLN A 354 -13.92 43.10 -9.94
CA GLN A 354 -12.98 43.46 -8.90
C GLN A 354 -12.82 42.23 -8.01
N ARG A 355 -11.62 41.65 -8.01
CA ARG A 355 -11.28 40.62 -7.02
C ARG A 355 -11.36 41.31 -5.67
N GLU A 356 -12.45 41.08 -4.94
CA GLU A 356 -12.56 41.57 -3.57
C GLU A 356 -11.37 41.01 -2.79
N GLU A 357 -10.57 41.90 -2.19
CA GLU A 357 -9.52 41.48 -1.26
C GLU A 357 -10.18 40.64 -0.14
N GLY A 358 -9.76 39.37 -0.01
CA GLY A 358 -10.27 38.49 1.05
C GLY A 358 -11.20 37.36 0.62
N ASP A 359 -11.21 36.92 -0.65
CA ASP A 359 -11.91 35.68 -1.04
C ASP A 359 -11.25 34.42 -0.42
N HIS A 360 -11.63 34.14 0.82
CA HIS A 360 -11.19 32.99 1.59
C HIS A 360 -11.67 31.66 0.98
N VAL A 361 -12.77 31.67 0.22
CA VAL A 361 -13.35 30.48 -0.42
C VAL A 361 -12.49 30.05 -1.61
N PHE A 362 -12.09 31.01 -2.45
CA PHE A 362 -11.16 30.79 -3.55
C PHE A 362 -9.78 30.37 -3.05
N ALA A 363 -9.24 31.08 -2.05
CA ALA A 363 -7.95 30.75 -1.46
C ALA A 363 -7.93 29.31 -0.89
N GLN A 364 -8.96 28.92 -0.13
CA GLN A 364 -9.07 27.57 0.42
C GLN A 364 -9.25 26.52 -0.69
N SER A 365 -10.04 26.82 -1.72
CA SER A 365 -10.21 25.92 -2.87
C SER A 365 -8.88 25.69 -3.59
N GLY A 366 -8.08 26.73 -3.80
CA GLY A 366 -6.73 26.62 -4.39
C GLY A 366 -5.79 25.74 -3.56
N LEU A 367 -5.76 25.94 -2.23
CA LEU A 367 -4.94 25.12 -1.33
C LEU A 367 -5.37 23.65 -1.33
N PHE A 368 -6.69 23.39 -1.30
CA PHE A 368 -7.21 22.03 -1.40
C PHE A 368 -6.83 21.37 -2.73
N MET A 369 -6.99 22.08 -3.84
CA MET A 369 -6.67 21.55 -5.16
C MET A 369 -5.18 21.21 -5.25
N ARG A 370 -4.29 22.08 -4.76
CA ARG A 370 -2.85 21.80 -4.66
C ARG A 370 -2.58 20.50 -3.89
N ASP A 371 -3.11 20.37 -2.68
CA ASP A 371 -2.84 19.21 -1.82
C ASP A 371 -3.40 17.92 -2.42
N THR A 372 -4.55 18.00 -3.08
CA THR A 372 -5.18 16.86 -3.75
C THR A 372 -4.45 16.48 -5.03
N LEU A 373 -3.96 17.45 -5.81
CA LEU A 373 -3.19 17.20 -7.03
C LEU A 373 -1.83 16.53 -6.72
N LEU A 374 -1.20 16.88 -5.59
CA LEU A 374 -0.03 16.12 -5.09
C LEU A 374 -0.39 14.65 -4.84
N PHE A 375 -1.54 14.39 -4.21
CA PHE A 375 -2.00 13.02 -3.97
C PHE A 375 -2.36 12.28 -5.27
N GLU A 376 -3.02 12.92 -6.23
CA GLU A 376 -3.32 12.35 -7.54
C GLU A 376 -2.05 11.99 -8.31
N MET A 377 -1.01 12.84 -8.23
CA MET A 377 0.31 12.57 -8.83
C MET A 377 1.01 11.39 -8.15
N TYR A 378 0.90 11.27 -6.83
CA TYR A 378 1.41 10.13 -6.08
C TYR A 378 0.69 8.83 -6.45
N ASP A 379 -0.65 8.84 -6.49
CA ASP A 379 -1.47 7.68 -6.87
C ASP A 379 -1.20 7.25 -8.33
N HIS A 380 -0.98 8.23 -9.21
CA HIS A 380 -0.53 7.99 -10.59
C HIS A 380 0.84 7.28 -10.62
N GLY A 381 1.79 7.73 -9.81
CA GLY A 381 3.11 7.10 -9.67
C GLY A 381 3.02 5.67 -9.14
N VAL A 382 2.19 5.42 -8.12
CA VAL A 382 1.94 4.07 -7.59
C VAL A 382 1.37 3.16 -8.67
N ARG A 383 0.34 3.60 -9.40
CA ARG A 383 -0.34 2.80 -10.42
C ARG A 383 0.55 2.43 -11.60
N ASN A 384 1.49 3.32 -11.97
CA ASN A 384 2.39 3.14 -13.10
C ASN A 384 3.78 2.61 -12.69
N GLY A 385 4.02 2.37 -11.40
CA GLY A 385 5.30 1.87 -10.92
C GLY A 385 6.44 2.87 -11.10
N ASP A 386 6.19 4.16 -10.86
CA ASP A 386 7.18 5.23 -11.06
C ASP A 386 7.68 5.82 -9.74
N PRO A 387 8.80 5.30 -9.18
CA PRO A 387 9.38 5.82 -7.95
C PRO A 387 9.81 7.29 -8.06
N GLY A 388 10.18 7.77 -9.25
CA GLY A 388 10.60 9.16 -9.43
C GLY A 388 9.45 10.14 -9.15
N LEU A 389 8.22 9.77 -9.48
CA LEU A 389 7.03 10.55 -9.10
C LEU A 389 6.77 10.53 -7.59
N LEU A 390 6.99 9.37 -6.93
CA LEU A 390 6.88 9.28 -5.48
C LEU A 390 7.87 10.24 -4.81
N TRP A 391 9.14 10.27 -5.24
CA TRP A 391 10.13 11.21 -4.72
C TRP A 391 9.76 12.68 -4.93
N ALA A 392 9.26 13.01 -6.12
CA ALA A 392 8.79 14.37 -6.44
C ALA A 392 7.66 14.83 -5.49
N VAL A 393 6.83 13.91 -5.00
CA VAL A 393 5.73 14.20 -4.06
C VAL A 393 6.15 14.08 -2.59
N ILE A 394 7.05 13.16 -2.23
CA ILE A 394 7.57 12.98 -0.86
C ILE A 394 8.21 14.28 -0.36
N LYS A 395 8.91 15.01 -1.22
CA LYS A 395 9.57 16.28 -0.89
C LYS A 395 8.60 17.38 -0.44
N PRO A 396 7.54 17.76 -1.18
CA PRO A 396 6.53 18.68 -0.66
C PRO A 396 5.73 18.09 0.52
N TRP A 397 5.50 16.78 0.55
CA TRP A 397 4.80 16.12 1.66
C TRP A 397 5.53 16.18 3.00
N LEU A 398 6.85 16.32 3.03
CA LEU A 398 7.60 16.65 4.24
C LEU A 398 6.94 17.81 5.00
N TYR A 399 6.59 18.88 4.27
CA TYR A 399 5.99 20.09 4.80
C TYR A 399 4.48 19.94 5.00
N SER A 400 3.77 19.35 4.02
CA SER A 400 2.31 19.14 4.12
C SER A 400 1.96 18.27 5.33
N PHE A 401 2.68 17.18 5.57
CA PHE A 401 2.48 16.34 6.75
C PHE A 401 2.78 17.07 8.06
N ARG A 402 3.81 17.92 8.09
CA ARG A 402 4.11 18.74 9.26
C ARG A 402 2.97 19.70 9.58
N GLY A 403 2.43 20.37 8.56
CA GLY A 403 1.28 21.29 8.66
C GLY A 403 -0.01 20.58 9.07
N ALA A 404 -0.26 19.39 8.54
CA ALA A 404 -1.41 18.54 8.87
C ALA A 404 -1.27 17.80 10.22
N LYS A 405 -0.26 18.12 11.04
CA LYS A 405 0.03 17.47 12.34
C LYS A 405 0.35 15.97 12.25
N GLN A 406 0.72 15.47 11.07
CA GLN A 406 1.15 14.09 10.82
C GLN A 406 2.66 13.95 11.01
N GLN A 407 3.10 14.13 12.26
CA GLN A 407 4.52 14.28 12.60
C GLN A 407 5.40 13.08 12.25
N ASN A 408 4.86 11.86 12.40
CA ASN A 408 5.61 10.65 12.08
C ASN A 408 5.87 10.56 10.57
N TYR A 409 4.87 10.85 9.73
CA TYR A 409 5.03 10.82 8.28
C TYR A 409 5.91 11.94 7.75
N SER A 410 5.85 13.14 8.35
CA SER A 410 6.81 14.22 8.06
C SER A 410 8.25 13.79 8.35
N ARG A 411 8.48 13.17 9.52
CA ARG A 411 9.80 12.62 9.87
C ARG A 411 10.24 11.50 8.92
N GLU A 412 9.32 10.66 8.47
CA GLU A 412 9.64 9.62 7.50
C GLU A 412 10.05 10.20 6.16
N CYS A 413 9.33 11.20 5.64
CA CYS A 413 9.73 11.89 4.41
C CYS A 413 11.16 12.46 4.53
N LEU A 414 11.48 13.09 5.66
CA LEU A 414 12.83 13.60 5.91
C LEU A 414 13.87 12.47 5.96
N GLU A 415 13.60 11.39 6.70
CA GLU A 415 14.50 10.26 6.82
C GLU A 415 14.75 9.60 5.45
N LEU A 416 13.70 9.42 4.63
CA LEU A 416 13.81 8.88 3.27
C LEU A 416 14.70 9.77 2.39
N LEU A 417 14.48 11.09 2.39
CA LEU A 417 15.27 12.03 1.57
C LEU A 417 16.74 12.10 2.01
N VAL A 418 17.00 12.18 3.32
CA VAL A 418 18.37 12.22 3.85
C VAL A 418 19.10 10.92 3.54
N ARG A 419 18.45 9.78 3.79
CA ARG A 419 19.03 8.46 3.56
C ARG A 419 19.29 8.23 2.06
N TRP A 420 18.36 8.67 1.20
CA TRP A 420 18.52 8.64 -0.24
C TRP A 420 19.82 9.32 -0.66
N GLU A 421 20.05 10.56 -0.21
CA GLU A 421 21.21 11.34 -0.64
C GLU A 421 22.54 10.90 -0.02
N THR A 422 22.53 10.35 1.19
CA THR A 422 23.78 10.17 1.96
C THR A 422 24.15 8.73 2.31
N GLU A 423 23.18 7.81 2.38
CA GLU A 423 23.40 6.51 3.01
C GLU A 423 23.07 5.31 2.10
N LEU A 424 22.79 5.56 0.82
CA LEU A 424 22.45 4.52 -0.15
C LEU A 424 23.30 4.64 -1.40
N THR A 425 23.81 3.50 -1.87
CA THR A 425 24.44 3.39 -3.19
C THR A 425 23.38 3.43 -4.29
N VAL A 426 23.79 3.63 -5.55
CA VAL A 426 22.88 3.58 -6.70
C VAL A 426 22.14 2.24 -6.75
N GLU A 427 22.83 1.13 -6.51
CA GLU A 427 22.20 -0.20 -6.53
C GLU A 427 21.19 -0.38 -5.39
N MET A 428 21.50 0.11 -4.19
CA MET A 428 20.57 0.07 -3.04
C MET A 428 19.34 0.94 -3.27
N ARG A 429 19.50 2.08 -3.94
CA ARG A 429 18.41 2.96 -4.35
C ARG A 429 17.44 2.23 -5.28
N GLU A 430 17.95 1.54 -6.30
CA GLU A 430 17.13 0.74 -7.22
C GLU A 430 16.40 -0.41 -6.50
N VAL A 431 17.07 -1.11 -5.59
CA VAL A 431 16.48 -2.18 -4.77
C VAL A 431 15.31 -1.65 -3.94
N LEU A 432 15.51 -0.54 -3.23
CA LEU A 432 14.50 0.05 -2.35
C LEU A 432 13.32 0.61 -3.14
N GLU A 433 13.56 1.24 -4.28
CA GLU A 433 12.47 1.69 -5.15
C GLU A 433 11.68 0.52 -5.73
N ARG A 434 12.33 -0.58 -6.12
CA ARG A 434 11.62 -1.78 -6.56
C ARG A 434 10.76 -2.38 -5.44
N ALA A 435 11.23 -2.27 -4.20
CA ALA A 435 10.55 -2.74 -2.99
C ALA A 435 9.30 -1.93 -2.58
N TRP A 436 8.90 -0.92 -3.36
CA TRP A 436 7.62 -0.24 -3.18
C TRP A 436 6.47 -0.85 -3.99
N PHE A 437 6.77 -1.55 -5.10
CA PHE A 437 5.76 -1.86 -6.10
C PHE A 437 5.52 -3.35 -6.31
N TYR A 438 4.26 -3.75 -6.22
CA TYR A 438 3.75 -5.06 -6.55
C TYR A 438 2.93 -5.01 -7.84
N ASN A 439 3.18 -5.94 -8.77
CA ASN A 439 2.37 -6.11 -9.97
C ASN A 439 1.86 -7.55 -10.08
N ARG A 440 0.55 -7.74 -9.90
CA ARG A 440 -0.05 -9.08 -9.87
C ARG A 440 0.00 -9.82 -11.21
N VAL A 441 -0.04 -9.07 -12.31
CA VAL A 441 -0.29 -9.61 -13.66
C VAL A 441 0.87 -9.38 -14.62
N GLY A 442 1.79 -8.47 -14.31
CA GLY A 442 2.86 -8.05 -15.22
C GLY A 442 2.36 -7.18 -16.37
N LEU A 443 1.40 -6.28 -16.11
CA LEU A 443 0.86 -5.36 -17.11
C LEU A 443 1.09 -3.89 -16.72
N PRO A 444 1.30 -2.98 -17.70
CA PRO A 444 1.36 -1.54 -17.45
C PRO A 444 0.13 -1.02 -16.71
N GLY A 445 0.32 -0.05 -15.80
CA GLY A 445 -0.79 0.59 -15.07
C GLY A 445 -1.52 -0.32 -14.08
N ARG A 446 -0.94 -1.48 -13.73
CA ARG A 446 -1.47 -2.48 -12.79
C ARG A 446 -0.58 -2.68 -11.55
N PHE A 447 0.29 -1.72 -11.26
CA PHE A 447 1.04 -1.71 -10.02
C PHE A 447 0.14 -1.29 -8.85
N ILE A 448 0.41 -1.86 -7.69
CA ILE A 448 -0.06 -1.43 -6.39
C ILE A 448 1.14 -1.37 -5.44
N ALA A 449 0.98 -0.75 -4.28
CA ALA A 449 1.98 -0.80 -3.22
C ALA A 449 2.12 -2.23 -2.64
N ILE A 450 3.31 -2.62 -2.17
CA ILE A 450 3.53 -3.97 -1.61
C ILE A 450 2.73 -4.20 -0.32
N ASP A 451 2.63 -3.20 0.55
CA ASP A 451 1.80 -3.27 1.76
C ASP A 451 0.30 -3.43 1.43
N MET A 452 -0.19 -2.82 0.34
CA MET A 452 -1.57 -3.06 -0.13
C MET A 452 -1.81 -4.52 -0.53
N TYR A 453 -0.80 -5.21 -1.08
CA TYR A 453 -0.92 -6.65 -1.34
C TYR A 453 -1.05 -7.44 -0.03
N LEU A 454 -0.25 -7.10 0.99
CA LEU A 454 -0.32 -7.77 2.28
C LEU A 454 -1.66 -7.51 2.99
N GLU A 455 -2.23 -6.32 2.84
CA GLU A 455 -3.58 -6.00 3.31
C GLU A 455 -4.67 -6.87 2.65
N HIS A 456 -4.53 -7.16 1.35
CA HIS A 456 -5.43 -8.13 0.70
C HIS A 456 -5.29 -9.53 1.33
N LEU A 457 -4.09 -9.97 1.70
CA LEU A 457 -3.90 -11.25 2.40
C LEU A 457 -4.53 -11.20 3.81
N ASN A 458 -4.32 -10.11 4.55
CA ASN A 458 -4.90 -9.88 5.87
C ASN A 458 -6.43 -9.93 5.82
N TYR A 459 -7.05 -9.34 4.79
CA TYR A 459 -8.49 -9.42 4.57
C TYR A 459 -8.98 -10.87 4.46
N TRP A 460 -8.33 -11.71 3.65
CA TRP A 460 -8.73 -13.12 3.50
C TRP A 460 -8.54 -13.93 4.77
N ILE A 461 -7.50 -13.65 5.55
CA ILE A 461 -7.33 -14.27 6.87
C ILE A 461 -8.48 -13.86 7.80
N LYS A 462 -8.79 -12.56 7.92
CA LYS A 462 -9.90 -12.08 8.75
C LYS A 462 -11.24 -12.71 8.36
N VAL A 463 -11.57 -12.71 7.07
CA VAL A 463 -12.82 -13.29 6.56
C VAL A 463 -12.91 -14.77 6.89
N SER A 464 -11.86 -15.54 6.57
CA SER A 464 -11.85 -16.99 6.82
C SER A 464 -11.90 -17.34 8.31
N THR A 465 -11.20 -16.60 9.18
CA THR A 465 -11.23 -16.84 10.63
C THR A 465 -12.56 -16.45 11.26
N ILE A 466 -13.14 -15.29 10.90
CA ILE A 466 -14.44 -14.84 11.43
C ILE A 466 -15.54 -15.84 11.05
N LEU A 467 -15.53 -16.35 9.83
CA LEU A 467 -16.50 -17.37 9.38
C LEU A 467 -16.34 -18.72 10.11
N THR A 468 -15.16 -18.99 10.65
CA THR A 468 -14.87 -20.21 11.42
C THR A 468 -15.22 -20.03 12.90
N CYS A 469 -15.04 -18.83 13.48
CA CYS A 469 -15.35 -18.52 14.89
C CYS A 469 -16.82 -18.11 15.15
N LEU A 470 -17.57 -17.69 14.13
CA LEU A 470 -19.03 -17.45 14.23
C LEU A 470 -19.85 -18.76 14.16
N ARG A 471 -19.21 -19.91 14.34
CA ARG A 471 -19.80 -21.25 14.40
C ARG A 471 -19.26 -21.99 15.60
#